data_AF-A0A8T7L9G1-F1
#
_entry.id   AF-A0A8T7L9G1-F1
#
_cell.length_a   1.000
_cell.length_b   1.000
_cell.length_c   1.000
_cell.angle_alpha   90.00
_cell.angle_beta   90.00
_cell.angle_gamma   90.00
#
_symmetry.space_group_name_H-M   'P 1'
#
loop_
_entity.id
_entity.type
_entity.pdbx_description
1 polymer ?
#
loop_
_entity_poly.entity_id
_entity_poly.type
_entity_poly.pdbx_seq_one_letter_code
_entity_poly.pdbx_strand_id
1 'polypeptide(L)'
;MIEAWRQCSTDNPPYYLRTDAVLLAEDLCYLPVSFEEYVQSKHFGQANDTKFHLGLIPLPYVGNLETAKIFLLMLNPGFHPGDYFNDITHHQALSLLSQKLACLELIPYHSKSFGISRKAYNKLQSHKLMLAFVHDVLQVQAKAGDICIIVTRKSKVWGLSKDENIIVYEGHEARAAHLTKNTQSLIMKHLYPKVH
;
A
#
# COMPACT_ATOMS: atom_id res chain seq x y z
N MET A 1 7.45 1.39 12.06
CA MET A 1 6.35 1.59 11.09
C MET A 1 5.01 1.77 11.79
N ILE A 2 4.48 0.76 12.49
CA ILE A 2 3.17 0.83 13.18
C ILE A 2 3.07 2.02 14.13
N GLU A 3 4.09 2.24 14.97
CA GLU A 3 4.08 3.34 15.94
C GLU A 3 4.02 4.72 15.29
N ALA A 4 4.65 4.91 14.13
CA ALA A 4 4.55 6.17 13.40
C ALA A 4 3.12 6.43 12.90
N TRP A 5 2.42 5.39 12.45
CA TRP A 5 1.03 5.51 11.99
C TRP A 5 0.02 5.69 13.11
N ARG A 6 0.30 5.15 14.31
CA ARG A 6 -0.50 5.42 15.51
C ARG A 6 -0.49 6.88 15.93
N GLN A 7 0.56 7.62 15.55
CA GLN A 7 0.71 9.05 15.82
C GLN A 7 0.08 9.93 14.74
N CYS A 8 -0.45 9.36 13.65
CA CYS A 8 -1.18 10.11 12.64
C CYS A 8 -2.56 10.50 13.21
N SER A 9 -2.86 11.80 13.27
CA SER A 9 -4.21 12.23 13.64
C SER A 9 -5.20 11.82 12.55
N THR A 10 -6.31 11.23 12.98
CA THR A 10 -7.46 10.87 12.14
C THR A 10 -8.70 11.66 12.54
N ASP A 11 -8.53 12.71 13.35
CA ASP A 11 -9.66 13.47 13.91
C ASP A 11 -10.23 14.43 12.87
N ASN A 12 -9.34 15.09 12.11
CA ASN A 12 -9.71 16.04 11.07
C ASN A 12 -8.67 16.04 9.93
N PRO A 13 -9.10 16.25 8.68
CA PRO A 13 -8.18 16.42 7.56
C PRO A 13 -7.41 17.77 7.66
N PRO A 14 -6.28 17.92 6.95
CA PRO A 14 -5.67 16.93 6.07
C PRO A 14 -4.99 15.78 6.83
N TYR A 15 -5.22 14.56 6.39
CA TYR A 15 -4.69 13.34 6.98
C TYR A 15 -3.35 12.98 6.34
N TYR A 16 -2.27 13.15 7.09
CA TYR A 16 -0.94 12.76 6.64
C TYR A 16 -0.03 12.51 7.84
N LEU A 17 1.00 11.69 7.63
CA LEU A 17 2.05 11.56 8.63
C LEU A 17 2.77 12.90 8.76
N ARG A 18 2.86 13.49 9.96
CA ARG A 18 3.43 14.84 10.16
C ARG A 18 4.83 15.02 9.56
N THR A 19 5.62 13.95 9.51
CA THR A 19 6.96 13.93 8.90
C THR A 19 6.96 13.94 7.37
N ASP A 20 5.78 13.86 6.74
CA ASP A 20 5.55 13.99 5.30
C ASP A 20 5.01 15.37 4.91
N ALA A 21 5.20 16.40 5.73
CA ALA A 21 4.74 17.77 5.44
C ALA A 21 5.22 18.35 4.10
N VAL A 22 6.25 17.75 3.48
CA VAL A 22 6.69 18.05 2.11
C VAL A 22 5.58 17.89 1.06
N LEU A 23 4.57 17.05 1.33
CA LEU A 23 3.38 16.90 0.48
C LEU A 23 2.65 18.23 0.27
N LEU A 24 2.53 19.01 1.35
CA LEU A 24 1.89 20.32 1.35
C LEU A 24 2.75 21.36 0.64
N ALA A 25 4.07 21.31 0.84
CA ALA A 25 5.01 22.29 0.32
C ALA A 25 5.23 22.20 -1.20
N GLU A 26 5.10 21.00 -1.77
CA GLU A 26 5.42 20.74 -3.19
C GLU A 26 4.17 20.65 -4.10
N ASP A 27 3.00 21.10 -3.63
CA ASP A 27 1.72 21.03 -4.36
C ASP A 27 1.39 19.60 -4.84
N LEU A 28 1.78 18.59 -4.05
CA LEU A 28 1.62 17.16 -4.38
C LEU A 28 0.27 16.61 -3.95
N CYS A 29 -0.60 17.44 -3.39
CA CYS A 29 -1.86 17.01 -2.79
C CYS A 29 -3.01 17.97 -3.03
N TYR A 30 -4.20 17.41 -2.87
CA TYR A 30 -5.43 18.14 -2.66
C TYR A 30 -5.75 18.20 -1.16
N LEU A 31 -6.27 19.34 -0.75
CA LEU A 31 -6.82 19.58 0.59
C LEU A 31 -8.36 19.62 0.69
N PRO A 32 -9.18 19.27 -0.32
CA PRO A 32 -10.62 19.23 -0.13
C PRO A 32 -10.92 18.18 0.93
N VAL A 33 -11.70 18.59 1.91
CA VAL A 33 -12.02 17.79 3.09
C VAL A 33 -13.28 16.94 2.88
N SER A 34 -13.97 17.14 1.76
CA SER A 34 -15.19 16.40 1.40
C SER A 34 -15.29 16.11 -0.10
N PHE A 35 -16.21 15.20 -0.44
CA PHE A 35 -16.55 14.89 -1.82
C PHE A 35 -17.05 16.13 -2.58
N GLU A 36 -17.91 16.93 -1.93
CA GLU A 36 -18.52 18.13 -2.52
C GLU A 36 -17.44 19.14 -2.92
N GLU A 37 -16.47 19.39 -2.03
CA GLU A 37 -15.32 20.26 -2.33
C GLU A 37 -14.46 19.70 -3.47
N TYR A 38 -14.27 18.38 -3.50
CA TYR A 38 -13.53 17.74 -4.58
C TYR A 38 -14.24 17.88 -5.94
N VAL A 39 -15.55 17.67 -6.00
CA VAL A 39 -16.36 17.82 -7.24
C VAL A 39 -16.37 19.25 -7.75
N GLN A 40 -16.40 20.24 -6.84
CA GLN A 40 -16.35 21.65 -7.19
C GLN A 40 -14.95 22.13 -7.62
N SER A 41 -13.90 21.33 -7.37
CA SER A 41 -12.54 21.68 -7.75
C SER A 41 -12.34 21.59 -9.27
N LYS A 42 -11.43 22.42 -9.80
CA LYS A 42 -10.99 22.37 -11.21
C LYS A 42 -10.35 21.03 -11.65
N HIS A 43 -10.12 20.13 -10.69
CA HIS A 43 -9.43 18.87 -10.88
C HIS A 43 -10.39 17.69 -11.05
N PHE A 44 -11.67 17.86 -10.69
CA PHE A 44 -12.67 16.83 -10.87
C PHE A 44 -12.75 16.38 -12.34
N GLY A 45 -12.76 15.07 -12.56
CA GLY A 45 -12.85 14.48 -13.90
C GLY A 45 -11.56 14.49 -14.73
N GLN A 46 -10.46 15.08 -14.25
CA GLN A 46 -9.22 15.09 -15.04
C GLN A 46 -8.62 13.69 -15.20
N ALA A 47 -8.22 13.34 -16.43
CA ALA A 47 -7.66 12.02 -16.74
C ALA A 47 -6.28 11.80 -16.12
N ASN A 48 -5.46 12.85 -16.02
CA ASN A 48 -4.07 12.81 -15.56
C ASN A 48 -3.90 13.30 -14.12
N ASP A 49 -4.89 13.03 -13.28
CA ASP A 49 -4.84 13.43 -11.88
C ASP A 49 -3.86 12.54 -11.10
N THR A 50 -2.82 13.17 -10.54
CA THR A 50 -1.70 12.50 -9.89
C THR A 50 -1.45 12.96 -8.46
N LYS A 51 -2.24 13.92 -7.98
CA LYS A 51 -2.10 14.45 -6.63
C LYS A 51 -2.72 13.51 -5.62
N PHE A 52 -2.23 13.59 -4.39
CA PHE A 52 -2.78 12.82 -3.28
C PHE A 52 -4.00 13.49 -2.67
N HIS A 53 -5.00 12.71 -2.31
CA HIS A 53 -6.19 13.18 -1.61
C HIS A 53 -5.97 13.10 -0.11
N LEU A 54 -5.51 14.20 0.52
CA LEU A 54 -5.31 14.25 1.97
C LEU A 54 -6.62 14.48 2.74
N GLY A 55 -7.75 14.62 2.06
CA GLY A 55 -9.09 14.46 2.64
C GLY A 55 -9.46 13.01 2.95
N LEU A 56 -8.67 12.03 2.48
CA LEU A 56 -8.86 10.61 2.75
C LEU A 56 -7.81 10.10 3.75
N ILE A 57 -8.23 9.20 4.64
CA ILE A 57 -7.34 8.61 5.65
C ILE A 57 -6.25 7.80 4.93
N PRO A 58 -4.96 7.97 5.29
CA PRO A 58 -3.88 7.17 4.74
C PRO A 58 -4.08 5.68 5.02
N LEU A 59 -3.82 4.86 4.01
CA LEU A 59 -3.94 3.41 4.10
C LEU A 59 -2.57 2.75 3.90
N PRO A 60 -1.71 2.71 4.94
CA PRO A 60 -0.38 2.14 4.82
C PRO A 60 -0.41 0.61 4.66
N TYR A 61 -1.40 -0.04 5.26
CA TYR A 61 -1.59 -1.48 5.13
C TYR A 61 -3.02 -1.90 5.47
N VAL A 62 -3.38 -3.10 5.03
CA VAL A 62 -4.61 -3.82 5.41
C VAL A 62 -4.22 -5.23 5.87
N GLY A 63 -4.86 -5.70 6.96
CA GLY A 63 -4.64 -7.04 7.52
C GLY A 63 -3.78 -7.06 8.78
N ASN A 64 -3.63 -8.24 9.38
CA ASN A 64 -2.88 -8.41 10.61
C ASN A 64 -1.40 -8.67 10.31
N LEU A 65 -0.55 -7.68 10.54
CA LEU A 65 0.89 -7.77 10.26
C LEU A 65 1.64 -8.76 11.16
N GLU A 66 1.10 -9.11 12.32
CA GLU A 66 1.70 -10.06 13.25
C GLU A 66 1.41 -11.51 12.84
N THR A 67 0.19 -11.79 12.37
CA THR A 67 -0.25 -13.15 12.04
C THR A 67 -0.20 -13.49 10.56
N ALA A 68 -0.08 -12.49 9.68
CA ALA A 68 -0.06 -12.71 8.24
C ALA A 68 1.10 -13.62 7.83
N LYS A 69 0.81 -14.54 6.90
CA LYS A 69 1.78 -15.45 6.28
C LYS A 69 2.10 -15.06 4.86
N ILE A 70 1.30 -14.19 4.26
CA ILE A 70 1.48 -13.69 2.91
C ILE A 70 1.36 -12.18 2.93
N PHE A 71 2.34 -11.50 2.36
CA PHE A 71 2.44 -10.05 2.28
C PHE A 71 2.41 -9.61 0.81
N LEU A 72 1.36 -8.87 0.43
CA LEU A 72 1.20 -8.27 -0.89
C LEU A 72 1.77 -6.86 -0.86
N LEU A 73 2.76 -6.59 -1.70
CA LEU A 73 3.40 -5.28 -1.81
C LEU A 73 2.83 -4.50 -3.02
N MET A 74 2.19 -3.37 -2.72
CA MET A 74 1.44 -2.51 -3.64
C MET A 74 2.04 -1.10 -3.71
N LEU A 75 1.64 -0.30 -4.70
CA LEU A 75 2.29 1.00 -4.90
C LEU A 75 1.70 2.08 -3.99
N ASN A 76 0.42 2.33 -4.14
CA ASN A 76 -0.36 3.23 -3.30
C ASN A 76 -1.85 2.91 -3.46
N PRO A 77 -2.69 3.32 -2.50
CA PRO A 77 -4.13 3.19 -2.62
C PRO A 77 -4.62 3.89 -3.89
N GLY A 78 -5.46 3.20 -4.65
CA GLY A 78 -6.23 3.82 -5.71
C GLY A 78 -7.21 4.85 -5.16
N PHE A 79 -7.78 5.66 -6.05
CA PHE A 79 -8.82 6.62 -5.68
C PHE A 79 -10.04 6.45 -6.58
N HIS A 80 -11.20 6.35 -5.95
CA HIS A 80 -12.52 6.44 -6.53
C HIS A 80 -13.33 7.52 -5.80
N PRO A 81 -14.15 8.33 -6.50
CA PRO A 81 -15.11 9.25 -5.87
C PRO A 81 -15.86 8.71 -4.65
N GLY A 82 -16.28 7.42 -4.71
CA GLY A 82 -16.94 6.73 -3.61
C GLY A 82 -16.12 6.61 -2.32
N ASP A 83 -14.80 6.79 -2.37
CA ASP A 83 -13.91 6.66 -1.20
C ASP A 83 -14.16 7.75 -0.14
N TYR A 84 -14.73 8.90 -0.51
CA TYR A 84 -15.18 9.92 0.46
C TYR A 84 -16.43 9.49 1.26
N PHE A 85 -17.14 8.47 0.78
CA PHE A 85 -18.36 7.95 1.40
C PHE A 85 -18.17 6.57 2.02
N ASN A 86 -16.99 5.97 1.86
CA ASN A 86 -16.74 4.62 2.32
C ASN A 86 -16.58 4.58 3.84
N ASP A 87 -17.65 4.15 4.51
CA ASP A 87 -17.59 3.68 5.89
C ASP A 87 -16.79 2.36 5.99
N ILE A 88 -16.17 2.16 7.14
CA ILE A 88 -15.23 1.09 7.58
C ILE A 88 -15.69 -0.35 7.24
N THR A 89 -16.94 -0.55 6.81
CA THR A 89 -17.63 -1.82 6.56
C THR A 89 -16.94 -2.73 5.53
N HIS A 90 -16.25 -2.20 4.51
CA HIS A 90 -15.52 -3.03 3.55
C HIS A 90 -14.26 -3.69 4.17
N HIS A 91 -13.67 -3.08 5.19
CA HIS A 91 -12.51 -3.63 5.90
C HIS A 91 -12.87 -4.87 6.72
N GLN A 92 -14.11 -5.00 7.20
CA GLN A 92 -14.54 -6.14 8.01
C GLN A 92 -14.68 -7.43 7.18
N ALA A 93 -15.16 -7.33 5.94
CA ALA A 93 -15.22 -8.47 5.01
C ALA A 93 -13.82 -8.93 4.58
N LEU A 94 -12.89 -7.99 4.37
CA LEU A 94 -11.48 -8.30 4.14
C LEU A 94 -10.80 -8.85 5.41
N SER A 95 -11.24 -8.46 6.61
CA SER A 95 -10.62 -8.87 7.87
C SER A 95 -10.61 -10.39 8.08
N LEU A 96 -11.66 -11.08 7.62
CA LEU A 96 -11.77 -12.55 7.64
C LEU A 96 -10.82 -13.24 6.63
N LEU A 97 -10.56 -12.63 5.47
CA LEU A 97 -9.52 -13.09 4.54
C LEU A 97 -8.10 -12.67 5.03
N SER A 98 -7.99 -11.64 5.87
CA SER A 98 -6.73 -10.98 6.24
C SER A 98 -5.98 -11.54 7.44
N GLN A 99 -6.48 -12.59 8.11
CA GLN A 99 -5.69 -13.19 9.20
C GLN A 99 -4.37 -13.79 8.72
N LYS A 100 -4.36 -14.27 7.47
CA LYS A 100 -3.18 -14.85 6.81
C LYS A 100 -2.58 -13.95 5.73
N LEU A 101 -3.23 -12.85 5.39
CA LEU A 101 -2.85 -11.96 4.30
C LEU A 101 -2.74 -10.52 4.81
N ALA A 102 -1.62 -9.87 4.50
CA ALA A 102 -1.46 -8.44 4.66
C ALA A 102 -1.14 -7.78 3.32
N CYS A 103 -1.71 -6.60 3.07
CA CYS A 103 -1.41 -5.77 1.91
C CYS A 103 -0.73 -4.49 2.38
N LEU A 104 0.41 -4.13 1.79
CA LEU A 104 1.23 -2.99 2.20
C LEU A 104 1.37 -2.04 1.03
N GLU A 105 1.15 -0.75 1.29
CA GLU A 105 1.25 0.30 0.31
C GLU A 105 2.57 1.05 0.47
N LEU A 106 3.39 1.11 -0.58
CA LEU A 106 4.68 1.81 -0.51
C LEU A 106 4.50 3.28 -0.15
N ILE A 107 3.47 3.91 -0.74
CA ILE A 107 3.04 5.28 -0.45
C ILE A 107 1.58 5.22 0.02
N PRO A 108 1.28 5.61 1.25
CA PRO A 108 0.01 5.33 1.93
C PRO A 108 -1.12 6.31 1.56
N TYR A 109 -0.95 7.08 0.48
CA TYR A 109 -1.85 8.18 0.14
C TYR A 109 -2.62 7.88 -1.16
N HIS A 110 -3.92 8.16 -1.14
CA HIS A 110 -4.83 7.91 -2.25
C HIS A 110 -4.53 8.83 -3.43
N SER A 111 -4.47 8.29 -4.64
CA SER A 111 -4.38 9.06 -5.88
C SER A 111 -5.11 8.35 -7.01
N LYS A 112 -5.69 9.09 -7.96
CA LYS A 112 -6.28 8.48 -9.17
C LYS A 112 -5.25 7.76 -10.02
N SER A 113 -4.05 8.34 -10.12
CA SER A 113 -2.92 7.76 -10.84
C SER A 113 -1.61 8.12 -10.15
N PHE A 114 -0.73 7.14 -9.98
CA PHE A 114 0.57 7.41 -9.37
C PHE A 114 1.49 8.15 -10.33
N GLY A 115 1.64 9.47 -10.15
CA GLY A 115 2.47 10.32 -11.03
C GLY A 115 3.61 11.06 -10.34
N ILE A 116 3.82 10.88 -9.04
CA ILE A 116 4.89 11.60 -8.35
C ILE A 116 6.28 11.06 -8.71
N SER A 117 7.24 11.97 -8.82
CA SER A 117 8.62 11.61 -9.17
C SER A 117 9.32 10.83 -8.06
N ARG A 118 10.33 10.02 -8.42
CA ARG A 118 11.19 9.34 -7.45
C ARG A 118 11.85 10.30 -6.47
N LYS A 119 12.27 11.47 -6.94
CA LYS A 119 12.83 12.52 -6.08
C LYS A 119 11.83 13.00 -5.04
N ALA A 120 10.55 13.09 -5.38
CA ALA A 120 9.50 13.52 -4.46
C ALA A 120 9.21 12.46 -3.40
N TYR A 121 8.89 11.22 -3.79
CA TYR A 121 8.54 10.20 -2.78
C TYR A 121 9.71 9.76 -1.90
N ASN A 122 10.97 9.87 -2.38
CA ASN A 122 12.14 9.59 -1.56
C ASN A 122 12.28 10.56 -0.37
N LYS A 123 11.60 11.71 -0.38
CA LYS A 123 11.57 12.64 0.75
C LYS A 123 10.57 12.23 1.83
N LEU A 124 9.57 11.41 1.47
CA LEU A 124 8.53 10.98 2.39
C LEU A 124 9.11 10.02 3.43
N GLN A 125 8.87 10.32 4.70
CA GLN A 125 9.21 9.45 5.81
C GLN A 125 8.33 8.21 5.83
N SER A 126 7.06 8.30 5.44
CA SER A 126 6.19 7.12 5.27
C SER A 126 6.80 6.08 4.32
N HIS A 127 7.29 6.53 3.17
CA HIS A 127 7.99 5.71 2.19
C HIS A 127 9.22 5.01 2.78
N LYS A 128 10.06 5.75 3.50
CA LYS A 128 11.27 5.21 4.15
C LYS A 128 10.93 4.18 5.22
N LEU A 129 9.93 4.46 6.06
CA LEU A 129 9.47 3.56 7.10
C LEU A 129 8.91 2.26 6.53
N MET A 130 8.19 2.33 5.41
CA MET A 130 7.66 1.16 4.72
C MET A 130 8.79 0.30 4.12
N LEU A 131 9.75 0.92 3.43
CA LEU A 131 10.92 0.20 2.91
C LEU A 131 11.74 -0.44 4.03
N ALA A 132 12.00 0.28 5.12
CA ALA A 132 12.72 -0.26 6.27
C ALA A 132 11.96 -1.46 6.87
N PHE A 133 10.65 -1.37 7.03
CA PHE A 133 9.86 -2.52 7.51
C PHE A 133 9.95 -3.74 6.57
N VAL A 134 9.85 -3.52 5.26
CA VAL A 134 9.96 -4.61 4.29
C VAL A 134 11.35 -5.24 4.30
N HIS A 135 12.42 -4.45 4.30
CA HIS A 135 13.79 -4.96 4.24
C HIS A 135 14.30 -5.53 5.56
N ASP A 136 14.05 -4.83 6.66
CA ASP A 136 14.65 -5.15 7.95
C ASP A 136 13.85 -6.23 8.69
N VAL A 137 12.56 -6.40 8.35
CA VAL A 137 11.67 -7.36 9.02
C VAL A 137 11.18 -8.43 8.04
N LEU A 138 10.39 -8.05 7.03
CA LEU A 138 9.69 -9.04 6.20
C LEU A 138 10.65 -9.84 5.33
N GLN A 139 11.67 -9.20 4.74
CA GLN A 139 12.63 -9.89 3.88
C GLN A 139 13.43 -10.94 4.67
N VAL A 140 13.77 -10.65 5.93
CA VAL A 140 14.45 -11.60 6.83
C VAL A 140 13.55 -12.81 7.09
N GLN A 141 12.27 -12.58 7.44
CA GLN A 141 11.29 -13.66 7.68
C GLN A 141 11.01 -14.49 6.42
N ALA A 142 10.93 -13.85 5.24
CA ALA A 142 10.71 -14.56 3.99
C ALA A 142 11.90 -15.47 3.64
N LYS A 143 13.13 -15.01 3.86
CA LYS A 143 14.34 -15.82 3.67
C LYS A 143 14.44 -16.99 4.66
N ALA A 144 13.91 -16.83 5.87
CA ALA A 144 13.78 -17.92 6.83
C ALA A 144 12.65 -18.92 6.47
N GLY A 145 11.77 -18.54 5.54
CA GLY A 145 10.63 -19.36 5.11
C GLY A 145 9.38 -19.23 5.99
N ASP A 146 9.35 -18.25 6.90
CA ASP A 146 8.24 -18.04 7.84
C ASP A 146 7.02 -17.39 7.18
N ILE A 147 7.25 -16.62 6.11
CA ILE A 147 6.24 -15.87 5.35
C ILE A 147 6.57 -15.90 3.85
N CYS A 148 5.61 -15.46 3.03
CA CYS A 148 5.77 -15.21 1.60
C CYS A 148 5.54 -13.73 1.28
N ILE A 149 6.39 -13.14 0.46
CA ILE A 149 6.23 -11.78 -0.07
C ILE A 149 5.88 -11.85 -1.55
N ILE A 150 4.89 -11.09 -1.99
CA ILE A 150 4.48 -10.99 -3.38
C ILE A 150 4.48 -9.52 -3.81
N VAL A 151 5.33 -9.19 -4.77
CA VAL A 151 5.48 -7.84 -5.33
C VAL A 151 4.79 -7.79 -6.68
N THR A 152 3.65 -7.10 -6.74
CA THR A 152 2.77 -7.18 -7.92
C THR A 152 3.03 -6.06 -8.93
N ARG A 153 3.42 -4.86 -8.49
CA ARG A 153 3.60 -3.68 -9.35
C ARG A 153 4.85 -2.87 -8.99
N LYS A 154 5.46 -2.28 -10.03
CA LYS A 154 6.68 -1.46 -9.96
C LYS A 154 7.78 -2.09 -9.09
N SER A 155 7.96 -3.41 -9.16
CA SER A 155 8.85 -4.18 -8.27
C SER A 155 10.22 -3.56 -7.96
N LYS A 156 10.84 -2.90 -8.95
CA LYS A 156 12.11 -2.17 -8.78
C LYS A 156 12.09 -1.11 -7.68
N VAL A 157 10.94 -0.50 -7.36
CA VAL A 157 10.84 0.52 -6.31
C VAL A 157 10.91 -0.06 -4.91
N TRP A 158 10.59 -1.36 -4.76
CA TRP A 158 10.67 -2.09 -3.50
C TRP A 158 12.06 -2.62 -3.20
N GLY A 159 13.00 -2.58 -4.15
CA GLY A 159 14.39 -3.02 -3.92
C GLY A 159 14.55 -4.52 -3.61
N LEU A 160 13.54 -5.34 -3.86
CA LEU A 160 13.58 -6.79 -3.61
C LEU A 160 14.03 -7.56 -4.85
N SER A 161 14.79 -8.62 -4.63
CA SER A 161 15.15 -9.62 -5.64
C SER A 161 14.30 -10.88 -5.45
N LYS A 162 14.09 -11.64 -6.53
CA LYS A 162 13.41 -12.94 -6.49
C LYS A 162 14.16 -13.90 -5.55
N ASP A 163 13.40 -14.64 -4.74
CA ASP A 163 13.88 -15.64 -3.78
C ASP A 163 12.80 -16.73 -3.64
N GLU A 164 13.07 -17.82 -2.91
CA GLU A 164 12.12 -18.95 -2.76
C GLU A 164 10.75 -18.47 -2.24
N ASN A 165 10.74 -17.59 -1.24
CA ASN A 165 9.51 -17.01 -0.67
C ASN A 165 9.35 -15.52 -0.99
N ILE A 166 10.05 -15.01 -2.00
CA ILE A 166 9.90 -13.63 -2.49
C ILE A 166 9.58 -13.66 -3.98
N ILE A 167 8.31 -13.47 -4.27
CA ILE A 167 7.77 -13.50 -5.62
C ILE A 167 7.74 -12.09 -6.16
N VAL A 168 8.48 -11.84 -7.25
CA VAL A 168 8.54 -10.53 -7.89
C VAL A 168 7.95 -10.63 -9.30
N TYR A 169 6.80 -10.02 -9.53
CA TYR A 169 6.17 -10.01 -10.86
C TYR A 169 6.94 -9.09 -11.81
N GLU A 170 7.11 -9.56 -13.05
CA GLU A 170 7.82 -8.84 -14.11
C GLU A 170 6.98 -8.81 -15.40
N GLY A 171 7.19 -7.78 -16.22
CA GLY A 171 6.61 -7.68 -17.57
C GLY A 171 5.08 -7.79 -17.64
N HIS A 172 4.58 -8.86 -18.27
CA HIS A 172 3.14 -9.10 -18.46
C HIS A 172 2.44 -9.63 -17.19
N GLU A 173 3.17 -10.31 -16.29
CA GLU A 173 2.62 -10.85 -15.04
C GLU A 173 2.15 -9.72 -14.11
N ALA A 174 2.91 -8.61 -14.07
CA ALA A 174 2.59 -7.42 -13.28
C ALA A 174 1.31 -6.68 -13.75
N ARG A 175 0.92 -6.86 -15.03
CA ARG A 175 -0.25 -6.16 -15.62
C ARG A 175 -1.54 -6.97 -15.51
N ALA A 176 -1.45 -8.30 -15.55
CA ALA A 176 -2.62 -9.18 -15.52
C ALA A 176 -2.85 -9.85 -14.16
N ALA A 177 -1.92 -9.70 -13.20
CA ALA A 177 -1.97 -10.33 -11.87
C ALA A 177 -2.23 -11.85 -11.93
N HIS A 178 -1.77 -12.52 -12.98
CA HIS A 178 -1.94 -13.96 -13.12
C HIS A 178 -1.08 -14.70 -12.09
N LEU A 179 -1.75 -15.47 -11.22
CA LEU A 179 -1.09 -16.46 -10.38
C LEU A 179 -0.55 -17.57 -11.28
N THR A 180 0.76 -17.61 -11.51
CA THR A 180 1.40 -18.74 -12.20
C THR A 180 1.32 -19.99 -11.32
N LYS A 181 1.46 -21.19 -11.90
CA LYS A 181 1.48 -22.44 -11.12
C LYS A 181 2.51 -22.43 -9.98
N ASN A 182 3.65 -21.76 -10.20
CA ASN A 182 4.70 -21.60 -9.19
C ASN A 182 4.23 -20.67 -8.06
N THR A 183 3.60 -19.55 -8.37
CA THR A 183 3.03 -18.64 -7.37
C THR A 183 1.90 -19.31 -6.58
N GLN A 184 1.05 -20.10 -7.24
CA GLN A 184 -0.01 -20.86 -6.59
C GLN A 184 0.54 -21.88 -5.58
N SER A 185 1.56 -22.65 -5.97
CA SER A 185 2.15 -23.67 -5.08
C SER A 185 2.76 -23.05 -3.81
N LEU A 186 3.45 -21.91 -3.94
CA LEU A 186 4.02 -21.17 -2.81
C LEU A 186 2.94 -20.58 -1.90
N ILE A 187 1.90 -19.93 -2.47
CA ILE A 187 0.76 -19.43 -1.70
C ILE A 187 0.11 -20.55 -0.91
N MET A 188 -0.11 -21.71 -1.53
CA MET A 188 -0.75 -22.85 -0.88
C MET A 188 0.12 -23.45 0.24
N LYS A 189 1.46 -23.49 0.10
CA LYS A 189 2.40 -23.89 1.17
C LYS A 189 2.18 -23.08 2.45
N HIS A 190 1.98 -21.76 2.31
CA HIS A 190 1.82 -20.83 3.44
C HIS A 190 0.38 -20.78 3.97
N LEU A 191 -0.63 -20.99 3.13
CA LEU A 191 -2.04 -21.04 3.56
C LEU A 191 -2.41 -22.35 4.25
N TYR A 192 -1.83 -23.47 3.79
CA TYR A 192 -2.13 -24.83 4.23
C TYR A 192 -0.84 -25.61 4.52
N PRO A 193 -0.12 -25.30 5.61
CA PRO A 193 1.05 -26.07 6.01
C PRO A 193 0.63 -27.53 6.23
N LYS A 194 1.43 -28.47 5.72
CA LYS A 194 1.18 -29.90 5.94
C LYS A 194 1.23 -30.16 7.45
N VAL A 195 0.12 -30.66 8.00
CA VAL A 195 0.08 -31.17 9.38
C VAL A 195 0.82 -32.50 9.36
N HIS A 196 2.00 -32.54 10.00
CA HIS A 196 2.79 -33.75 10.19
C HIS A 196 2.38 -34.46 11.47
#